data_AF-A0A366LZ37-F1
#
_entry.id   AF-A0A366LZ37-F1
#
_cell.length_a   1.000
_cell.length_b   1.000
_cell.length_c   1.000
_cell.angle_alpha   90.00
_cell.angle_beta   90.00
_cell.angle_gamma   90.00
#
_symmetry.space_group_name_H-M   'P 1'
#
loop_
_entity.id
_entity.type
_entity.pdbx_description
1 polymer ?
#
loop_
_entity_poly.entity_id
_entity_poly.type
_entity_poly.pdbx_seq_one_letter_code
_entity_poly.pdbx_strand_id
1 'polypeptide(L)'
;MFIIEHSQEGVECGETSYDHTVAGLGPAELFVISGMLIFAVLVVIGIAAVARAAARNRPPQIPRPLPDVPHDLRSRVRALTDDGRMIHAIKLIREETAMGLKDAKLTAEAIAAGRPVPAPVAHAVSPLAGTLAGRARELKASGRFEQAVHLVRGETGMGQSEATAFVSALEPEADTA
;
A
#
# COMPACT_ATOMS: atom_id res chain seq x y z
N MET A 1 52.08 -24.18 -60.09
CA MET A 1 52.15 -22.72 -59.90
C MET A 1 50.72 -22.23 -59.90
N PHE A 2 50.12 -22.13 -58.70
CA PHE A 2 49.58 -20.87 -58.14
C PHE A 2 48.38 -20.34 -58.97
N ILE A 3 47.18 -20.07 -58.46
CA ILE A 3 46.65 -19.94 -57.11
C ILE A 3 45.10 -19.99 -57.22
N ILE A 4 44.44 -20.35 -56.13
CA ILE A 4 43.01 -20.20 -55.86
C ILE A 4 42.70 -18.72 -55.58
N GLU A 5 41.72 -18.10 -56.25
CA GLU A 5 41.03 -16.90 -55.73
C GLU A 5 39.79 -16.64 -56.60
N HIS A 6 38.59 -17.07 -56.24
CA HIS A 6 37.64 -16.35 -55.37
C HIS A 6 37.55 -14.85 -55.68
N SER A 7 36.98 -14.52 -56.85
CA SER A 7 36.50 -13.18 -57.16
C SER A 7 35.08 -13.03 -56.61
N GLN A 8 35.00 -12.60 -55.35
CA GLN A 8 33.81 -11.99 -54.76
C GLN A 8 33.81 -10.52 -55.16
N GLU A 9 32.83 -10.15 -55.98
CA GLU A 9 32.53 -8.78 -56.33
C GLU A 9 31.76 -8.16 -55.15
N GLY A 10 32.22 -7.00 -54.67
CA GLY A 10 31.38 -6.03 -53.96
C GLY A 10 31.24 -6.17 -52.44
N VAL A 11 32.34 -5.96 -51.71
CA VAL A 11 32.24 -5.39 -50.35
C VAL A 11 33.29 -4.30 -50.21
N GLU A 12 33.03 -3.15 -50.85
CA GLU A 12 33.78 -1.92 -50.58
C GLU A 12 32.82 -0.87 -50.01
N CYS A 13 33.31 -0.18 -48.99
CA CYS A 13 32.78 1.04 -48.41
C CYS A 13 31.49 0.92 -47.57
N GLY A 14 31.64 0.25 -46.43
CA GLY A 14 30.96 0.63 -45.19
C GLY A 14 31.98 1.10 -44.18
N GLU A 15 32.79 2.11 -44.55
CA GLU A 15 33.62 2.82 -43.57
C GLU A 15 32.71 3.19 -42.40
N THR A 16 33.21 2.94 -41.20
CA THR A 16 32.66 3.40 -39.94
C THR A 16 32.78 4.92 -39.90
N SER A 17 32.02 5.60 -40.76
CA SER A 17 31.70 7.01 -40.68
C SER A 17 30.64 7.14 -39.60
N TYR A 18 31.11 6.98 -38.36
CA TYR A 18 30.54 7.72 -37.23
C TYR A 18 31.18 9.11 -37.25
N ASP A 19 31.02 9.80 -38.37
CA ASP A 19 31.41 11.19 -38.53
C ASP A 19 30.37 12.04 -37.81
N HIS A 20 30.74 12.43 -36.60
CA HIS A 20 30.52 13.76 -36.05
C HIS A 20 29.12 14.36 -36.26
N THR A 21 28.19 14.02 -35.36
CA THR A 21 27.20 15.00 -34.87
C THR A 21 27.25 15.09 -33.35
N VAL A 22 28.46 15.15 -32.81
CA VAL A 22 28.75 15.65 -31.46
C VAL A 22 29.50 16.99 -31.55
N ALA A 23 29.10 17.85 -32.50
CA ALA A 23 29.61 19.22 -32.61
C ALA A 23 28.46 20.19 -32.31
N GLY A 24 28.35 20.56 -31.04
CA GLY A 24 27.41 21.59 -30.59
C GLY A 24 27.24 21.70 -29.08
N LEU A 25 27.54 20.65 -28.31
CA LEU A 25 27.46 20.71 -26.86
C LEU A 25 28.84 21.01 -26.26
N GLY A 26 29.11 22.28 -25.96
CA GLY A 26 30.27 22.64 -25.14
C GLY A 26 30.23 21.91 -23.79
N PRO A 27 31.35 21.86 -23.02
CA PRO A 27 31.36 21.24 -21.70
C PRO A 27 30.22 21.77 -20.79
N ALA A 28 29.81 23.02 -21.03
CA ALA A 28 28.64 23.65 -20.41
C ALA A 28 27.31 22.88 -20.61
N GLU A 29 27.04 22.35 -21.81
CA GLU A 29 25.78 21.65 -22.08
C GLU A 29 25.75 20.23 -21.51
N LEU A 30 26.92 19.58 -21.37
CA LEU A 30 27.04 18.33 -20.61
C LEU A 30 26.71 18.54 -19.12
N PHE A 31 27.06 19.69 -18.54
CA PHE A 31 26.64 20.05 -17.19
C PHE A 31 25.14 20.33 -17.11
N VAL A 32 24.54 20.94 -18.14
CA VAL A 32 23.09 21.20 -18.21
C VAL A 32 22.32 19.89 -18.33
N ILE A 33 22.73 18.99 -19.22
CA ILE A 33 22.08 17.68 -19.39
C ILE A 33 22.28 16.81 -18.14
N SER A 34 23.50 16.73 -17.60
CA SER A 34 23.79 16.00 -16.37
C SER A 34 22.97 16.56 -15.20
N GLY A 35 22.89 17.88 -15.08
CA GLY A 35 22.06 18.57 -14.10
C GLY A 35 20.57 18.26 -14.25
N MET A 36 20.05 18.26 -15.48
CA MET A 36 18.65 17.92 -15.76
C MET A 36 18.35 16.45 -15.46
N LEU A 37 19.28 15.55 -15.74
CA LEU A 37 19.15 14.11 -15.48
C LEU A 37 19.19 13.83 -13.98
N ILE A 38 20.13 14.44 -13.25
CA ILE A 38 20.20 14.38 -11.78
C ILE A 38 18.93 14.98 -11.16
N PHE A 39 18.48 16.13 -11.65
CA PHE A 39 17.26 16.77 -11.18
C PHE A 39 16.02 15.89 -11.44
N ALA A 40 15.89 15.29 -12.63
CA ALA A 40 14.81 14.38 -12.96
C ALA A 40 14.83 13.14 -12.05
N VAL A 41 16.01 12.57 -11.78
CA VAL A 41 16.17 11.44 -10.85
C VAL A 41 15.79 11.86 -9.42
N LEU A 42 16.21 13.04 -8.95
CA LEU A 42 15.84 13.55 -7.63
C LEU A 42 14.33 13.83 -7.52
N VAL A 43 13.71 14.34 -8.59
CA VAL A 43 12.25 14.53 -8.66
C VAL A 43 11.53 13.20 -8.64
N VAL A 44 11.99 12.19 -9.39
CA VAL A 44 11.40 10.84 -9.40
C VAL A 44 11.57 10.17 -8.04
N ILE A 45 12.75 10.27 -7.41
CA ILE A 45 13.00 9.75 -6.06
C ILE A 45 12.14 10.50 -5.04
N GLY A 46 12.01 11.82 -5.17
CA GLY A 46 11.16 12.65 -4.33
C GLY A 46 9.68 12.29 -4.46
N ILE A 47 9.17 12.14 -5.68
CA ILE A 47 7.80 11.69 -5.97
C ILE A 47 7.58 10.28 -5.45
N ALA A 48 8.53 9.35 -5.63
CA ALA A 48 8.44 7.99 -5.13
C ALA A 48 8.50 7.94 -3.59
N ALA A 49 9.33 8.79 -2.97
CA ALA A 49 9.41 8.94 -1.52
C ALA A 49 8.14 9.55 -0.94
N VAL A 50 7.57 10.56 -1.60
CA VAL A 50 6.29 11.19 -1.24
C VAL A 50 5.13 10.20 -1.47
N ALA A 51 5.13 9.43 -2.56
CA ALA A 51 4.12 8.39 -2.80
C ALA A 51 4.19 7.27 -1.74
N ARG A 52 5.40 6.85 -1.35
CA ARG A 52 5.60 5.89 -0.25
C ARG A 52 5.30 6.48 1.13
N ALA A 53 5.57 7.77 1.36
CA ALA A 53 5.23 8.45 2.59
C ALA A 53 3.72 8.70 2.70
N ALA A 54 3.05 9.03 1.59
CA ALA A 54 1.59 9.17 1.51
C ALA A 54 0.87 7.84 1.70
N ALA A 55 1.47 6.71 1.29
CA ALA A 55 0.97 5.39 1.63
C ALA A 55 1.07 5.08 3.14
N ARG A 56 2.11 5.59 3.82
CA ARG A 56 2.28 5.46 5.28
C ARG A 56 1.37 6.39 6.09
N ASN A 57 1.08 7.58 5.55
CA ASN A 57 0.16 8.56 6.12
C ASN A 57 -1.29 8.39 5.67
N ARG A 58 -1.63 7.31 4.95
CA ARG A 58 -3.05 6.93 4.88
C ARG A 58 -3.49 6.73 6.33
N PRO A 59 -4.44 7.55 6.86
CA PRO A 59 -4.98 7.28 8.18
C PRO A 59 -5.37 5.81 8.20
N PRO A 60 -5.16 5.07 9.31
CA PRO A 60 -5.67 3.73 9.42
C PRO A 60 -7.13 3.82 9.02
N GLN A 61 -7.44 3.30 7.83
CA GLN A 61 -8.80 3.10 7.43
C GLN A 61 -9.20 2.02 8.41
N ILE A 62 -9.80 2.46 9.52
CA ILE A 62 -10.56 1.62 10.44
C ILE A 62 -11.20 0.61 9.50
N PRO A 63 -10.88 -0.69 9.60
CA PRO A 63 -11.51 -1.69 8.77
C PRO A 63 -13.00 -1.46 8.95
N ARG A 64 -13.62 -0.77 7.98
CA ARG A 64 -15.07 -0.74 7.91
C ARG A 64 -15.37 -2.23 7.83
N PRO A 65 -16.22 -2.76 8.73
CA PRO A 65 -16.65 -4.14 8.62
C PRO A 65 -16.98 -4.35 7.15
N LEU A 66 -16.15 -5.14 6.45
CA LEU A 66 -16.38 -5.34 5.02
C LEU A 66 -17.80 -5.90 4.98
N PRO A 67 -18.72 -5.26 4.24
CA PRO A 67 -20.05 -5.81 4.05
C PRO A 67 -19.88 -7.26 3.65
N ASP A 68 -20.73 -8.14 4.18
CA ASP A 68 -20.60 -9.59 4.01
C ASP A 68 -20.67 -9.92 2.51
N VAL A 69 -19.49 -9.95 1.86
CA VAL A 69 -19.38 -10.25 0.43
C VAL A 69 -19.52 -11.76 0.35
N PRO A 70 -20.57 -12.27 -0.33
CA PRO A 70 -20.80 -13.71 -0.45
C PRO A 70 -19.53 -14.42 -0.90
N HIS A 71 -19.24 -15.58 -0.31
CA HIS A 71 -18.02 -16.36 -0.63
C HIS A 71 -17.87 -16.65 -2.13
N ASP A 72 -18.99 -16.81 -2.83
CA ASP A 72 -19.05 -17.02 -4.28
C ASP A 72 -18.60 -15.77 -5.06
N LEU A 73 -19.05 -14.59 -4.65
CA LEU A 73 -18.66 -13.30 -5.23
C LEU A 73 -17.17 -13.02 -5.00
N ARG A 74 -16.64 -13.32 -3.81
CA ARG A 74 -15.20 -13.17 -3.51
C ARG A 74 -14.33 -14.02 -4.44
N SER A 75 -14.75 -15.25 -4.72
CA SER A 75 -14.04 -16.17 -5.62
C SER A 75 -14.02 -15.66 -7.06
N ARG A 76 -15.17 -15.15 -7.56
CA ARG A 76 -15.29 -14.55 -8.89
C ARG A 76 -14.46 -13.28 -9.03
N VAL A 77 -14.51 -12.40 -8.03
CA VAL A 77 -13.69 -11.18 -7.98
C VAL A 77 -12.21 -11.53 -7.99
N ARG A 78 -11.80 -12.54 -7.21
CA ARG A 78 -10.41 -13.00 -7.17
C ARG A 78 -9.92 -13.49 -8.52
N ALA A 79 -10.69 -14.34 -9.21
CA ALA A 79 -10.36 -14.80 -10.56
C ALA A 79 -10.24 -13.62 -11.54
N LEU A 80 -11.12 -12.63 -11.45
CA LEU A 80 -11.05 -11.42 -12.27
C LEU A 80 -9.82 -10.55 -11.97
N THR A 81 -9.42 -10.45 -10.71
CA THR A 81 -8.22 -9.70 -10.32
C THR A 81 -6.93 -10.42 -10.68
N ASP A 82 -6.90 -11.75 -10.57
CA ASP A 82 -5.75 -12.59 -10.95
C ASP A 82 -5.52 -12.53 -12.48
N ASP A 83 -6.59 -12.45 -13.26
CA ASP A 83 -6.55 -12.23 -14.72
C ASP A 83 -6.25 -10.75 -15.12
N GLY A 84 -5.95 -9.87 -14.16
CA GLY A 84 -5.65 -8.45 -14.40
C GLY A 84 -6.87 -7.59 -14.77
N ARG A 85 -8.10 -8.11 -14.68
CA ARG A 85 -9.35 -7.43 -15.05
C ARG A 85 -9.96 -6.65 -13.88
N MET A 86 -9.18 -5.76 -13.27
CA MET A 86 -9.59 -4.97 -12.08
C MET A 86 -10.90 -4.19 -12.27
N ILE A 87 -11.13 -3.60 -13.44
CA ILE A 87 -12.36 -2.84 -13.71
C ILE A 87 -13.60 -3.76 -13.69
N HIS A 88 -13.48 -5.00 -14.16
CA HIS A 88 -14.57 -5.98 -14.15
C HIS A 88 -14.86 -6.47 -12.74
N ALA A 89 -13.82 -6.68 -11.92
CA ALA A 89 -13.96 -6.98 -10.50
C ALA A 89 -14.72 -5.88 -9.74
N ILE A 90 -14.37 -4.61 -9.97
CA ILE A 90 -15.06 -3.46 -9.36
C ILE A 90 -16.52 -3.38 -9.83
N LYS A 91 -16.76 -3.59 -11.12
CA LYS A 91 -18.12 -3.59 -11.70
C LYS A 91 -18.99 -4.68 -11.07
N LEU A 92 -18.48 -5.90 -10.96
CA LEU A 92 -19.17 -7.02 -10.35
C LEU A 92 -19.53 -6.76 -8.87
N ILE A 93 -18.61 -6.14 -8.11
CA ILE A 93 -18.89 -5.74 -6.73
C ILE A 93 -20.03 -4.71 -6.69
N ARG A 94 -20.02 -3.72 -7.59
CA ARG A 94 -21.06 -2.68 -7.62
C ARG A 94 -22.43 -3.24 -8.00
N GLU A 95 -22.48 -4.21 -8.90
CA GLU A 95 -23.73 -4.83 -9.35
C GLU A 95 -24.37 -5.66 -8.22
N GLU A 96 -23.56 -6.43 -7.49
CA GLU A 96 -24.06 -7.33 -6.45
C GLU A 96 -24.25 -6.66 -5.09
N THR A 97 -23.46 -5.64 -4.77
CA THR A 97 -23.47 -4.98 -3.44
C THR A 97 -24.00 -3.55 -3.46
N ALA A 98 -24.34 -3.01 -4.64
CA ALA A 98 -24.78 -1.62 -4.84
C ALA A 98 -23.81 -0.56 -4.27
N MET A 99 -22.54 -0.93 -4.07
CA MET A 99 -21.54 -0.13 -3.37
C MET A 99 -21.05 1.05 -4.22
N GLY A 100 -20.68 2.15 -3.55
CA GLY A 100 -20.04 3.30 -4.20
C GLY A 100 -18.71 2.94 -4.86
N LEU A 101 -18.35 3.62 -5.95
CA LEU A 101 -17.14 3.31 -6.75
C LEU A 101 -15.86 3.24 -5.91
N LYS A 102 -15.74 4.13 -4.92
CA LYS A 102 -14.60 4.20 -3.99
C LYS A 102 -14.49 2.94 -3.13
N ASP A 103 -15.60 2.52 -2.54
CA ASP A 103 -15.63 1.36 -1.64
C ASP A 103 -15.52 0.05 -2.44
N ALA A 104 -16.08 -0.01 -3.65
CA ALA A 104 -15.96 -1.16 -4.54
C ALA A 104 -14.52 -1.37 -5.02
N LYS A 105 -13.81 -0.28 -5.33
CA LYS A 105 -12.37 -0.30 -5.64
C LYS A 105 -11.55 -0.80 -4.45
N LEU A 106 -11.83 -0.28 -3.25
CA LEU A 106 -11.13 -0.70 -2.04
C LEU A 106 -11.32 -2.21 -1.77
N THR A 107 -12.54 -2.70 -1.98
CA THR A 107 -12.89 -4.12 -1.81
C THR A 107 -12.19 -5.00 -2.84
N ALA A 108 -12.16 -4.60 -4.11
CA ALA A 108 -11.42 -5.33 -5.15
C ALA A 108 -9.92 -5.35 -4.87
N GLU A 109 -9.34 -4.22 -4.46
CA GLU A 109 -7.92 -4.11 -4.08
C GLU A 109 -7.59 -4.95 -2.84
N ALA A 110 -8.51 -5.04 -1.87
CA ALA A 110 -8.34 -5.88 -0.69
C ALA A 110 -8.32 -7.37 -1.04
N ILE A 111 -9.20 -7.81 -1.95
CA ILE A 111 -9.26 -9.20 -2.44
C ILE A 111 -8.03 -9.52 -3.30
N ALA A 112 -7.63 -8.62 -4.20
CA ALA A 112 -6.46 -8.78 -5.06
C ALA A 112 -5.14 -8.83 -4.30
N ALA A 113 -5.00 -8.02 -3.24
CA ALA A 113 -3.79 -7.97 -2.42
C ALA A 113 -3.55 -9.26 -1.62
N GLY A 114 -4.43 -10.27 -1.73
CA GLY A 114 -4.39 -11.48 -0.90
C GLY A 114 -4.44 -11.15 0.59
N ARG A 115 -4.84 -9.92 0.94
CA ARG A 115 -5.05 -9.57 2.33
C ARG A 115 -6.16 -10.49 2.81
N PRO A 116 -5.98 -11.19 3.94
CA PRO A 116 -7.04 -11.96 4.52
C PRO A 116 -8.19 -10.99 4.79
N VAL A 117 -9.18 -10.96 3.90
CA VAL A 117 -10.52 -10.55 4.27
C VAL A 117 -10.84 -11.53 5.39
N PRO A 118 -10.96 -11.05 6.63
CA PRO A 118 -11.13 -11.93 7.76
C PRO A 118 -12.28 -12.85 7.39
N ALA A 119 -11.97 -14.14 7.24
CA ALA A 119 -12.98 -15.15 7.43
C ALA A 119 -13.63 -14.83 8.78
N PRO A 120 -14.91 -15.19 9.00
CA PRO A 120 -15.51 -15.13 10.32
C PRO A 120 -14.74 -16.13 11.19
N VAL A 121 -13.57 -15.71 11.64
CA VAL A 121 -13.03 -16.18 12.87
C VAL A 121 -14.04 -15.66 13.86
N ALA A 122 -14.88 -16.58 14.32
CA ALA A 122 -15.52 -16.49 15.61
C ALA A 122 -14.42 -16.44 16.69
N HIS A 123 -13.50 -15.47 16.62
CA HIS A 123 -13.10 -14.79 17.83
C HIS A 123 -14.40 -14.16 18.27
N ALA A 124 -14.87 -14.53 19.45
CA ALA A 124 -15.79 -13.69 20.17
C ALA A 124 -15.18 -12.28 20.13
N VAL A 125 -15.63 -11.46 19.18
CA VAL A 125 -15.37 -10.04 19.19
C VAL A 125 -16.12 -9.63 20.42
N SER A 126 -15.42 -9.64 21.56
CA SER A 126 -15.96 -9.16 22.82
C SER A 126 -16.58 -7.83 22.44
N PRO A 127 -17.90 -7.64 22.61
CA PRO A 127 -18.59 -6.44 22.13
C PRO A 127 -17.96 -5.13 22.65
N LEU A 128 -17.07 -5.25 23.64
CA LEU A 128 -16.25 -4.19 24.20
C LEU A 128 -14.99 -3.81 23.41
N ALA A 129 -14.46 -4.58 22.44
CA ALA A 129 -13.20 -4.26 21.77
C ALA A 129 -13.23 -2.91 21.01
N GLY A 130 -14.40 -2.52 20.50
CA GLY A 130 -14.62 -1.18 19.92
C GLY A 130 -14.97 -0.09 20.95
N THR A 131 -15.21 -0.46 22.21
CA THR A 131 -15.59 0.50 23.26
C THR A 131 -14.36 1.15 23.89
N LEU A 132 -14.55 2.30 24.53
CA LEU A 132 -13.50 2.96 25.32
C LEU A 132 -12.86 2.00 26.34
N ALA A 133 -13.67 1.16 27.00
CA ALA A 133 -13.19 0.19 28.00
C ALA A 133 -12.30 -0.90 27.38
N GLY A 134 -12.63 -1.39 26.17
CA GLY A 134 -11.80 -2.36 25.46
C GLY A 134 -10.46 -1.77 25.04
N ARG A 135 -10.47 -0.56 24.45
CA ARG A 135 -9.24 0.16 24.08
C ARG A 135 -8.37 0.48 25.30
N ALA A 136 -8.98 0.86 26.42
CA ALA A 136 -8.26 1.10 27.67
C ALA A 136 -7.65 -0.19 28.27
N ARG A 137 -8.36 -1.32 28.19
CA ARG A 137 -7.81 -2.64 28.59
C ARG A 137 -6.62 -3.05 27.74
N GLU A 138 -6.72 -2.91 26.42
CA GLU A 138 -5.63 -3.29 25.51
C GLU A 138 -4.36 -2.49 25.79
N LEU A 139 -4.50 -1.18 26.03
CA LEU A 139 -3.39 -0.33 26.43
C LEU A 139 -2.82 -0.76 27.79
N LYS A 140 -3.66 -1.12 28.77
CA LYS A 140 -3.22 -1.65 30.07
C LYS A 140 -2.47 -2.99 29.94
N ALA A 141 -3.00 -3.93 29.16
CA ALA A 141 -2.39 -5.23 28.90
C ALA A 141 -1.03 -5.11 28.18
N SER A 142 -0.88 -4.09 27.33
CA SER A 142 0.38 -3.76 26.66
C SER A 142 1.39 -3.01 27.54
N GLY A 143 1.11 -2.83 28.84
CA GLY A 143 1.95 -2.06 29.76
C GLY A 143 1.90 -0.54 29.54
N ARG A 144 1.03 -0.03 28.67
CA ARG A 144 0.87 1.39 28.32
C ARG A 144 -0.17 2.07 29.23
N PHE A 145 -0.02 1.92 30.54
CA PHE A 145 -1.02 2.36 31.54
C PHE A 145 -1.33 3.86 31.45
N GLU A 146 -0.30 4.73 31.38
CA GLU A 146 -0.52 6.18 31.27
C GLU A 146 -1.35 6.56 30.05
N GLN A 147 -1.14 5.86 28.94
CA GLN A 147 -1.81 6.14 27.69
C GLN A 147 -3.28 5.71 27.74
N ALA A 148 -3.60 4.65 28.48
CA ALA A 148 -4.97 4.28 28.80
C ALA A 148 -5.66 5.37 29.64
N VAL A 149 -4.96 5.95 30.62
CA VAL A 149 -5.49 7.05 31.43
C VAL A 149 -5.75 8.28 30.57
N HIS A 150 -4.81 8.66 29.69
CA HIS A 150 -4.99 9.76 28.76
C HIS A 150 -6.17 9.55 27.81
N LEU A 151 -6.35 8.33 27.28
CA LEU A 151 -7.49 7.97 26.43
C LEU A 151 -8.81 8.21 27.17
N VAL A 152 -8.93 7.70 28.40
CA VAL A 152 -10.15 7.84 29.20
C VAL A 152 -10.43 9.31 29.49
N ARG A 153 -9.43 10.08 29.92
CA ARG A 153 -9.60 11.52 30.17
C ARG A 153 -10.02 12.28 28.92
N GLY A 154 -9.42 11.97 27.77
CA GLY A 154 -9.70 12.64 26.51
C GLY A 154 -11.11 12.40 25.99
N GLU A 155 -11.66 11.21 26.20
CA GLU A 155 -12.99 10.83 25.70
C GLU A 155 -14.14 11.09 26.69
N THR A 156 -13.90 11.01 28.00
CA THR A 156 -14.95 11.18 29.02
C THR A 156 -14.92 12.52 29.74
N GLY A 157 -13.79 13.24 29.68
CA GLY A 157 -13.56 14.45 30.48
C GLY A 157 -13.26 14.18 31.96
N MET A 158 -13.06 12.93 32.37
CA MET A 158 -12.74 12.56 33.75
C MET A 158 -11.44 13.22 34.26
N GLY A 159 -11.37 13.45 35.57
CA GLY A 159 -10.14 13.88 36.24
C GLY A 159 -9.06 12.78 36.22
N GLN A 160 -7.81 13.16 36.49
CA GLN A 160 -6.68 12.22 36.51
C GLN A 160 -6.91 11.05 37.50
N SER A 161 -7.39 11.36 38.71
CA SER A 161 -7.63 10.35 39.74
C SER A 161 -8.77 9.39 39.36
N GLU A 162 -9.86 9.90 38.79
CA GLU A 162 -10.99 9.08 38.33
C GLU A 162 -10.61 8.19 37.16
N ALA A 163 -9.87 8.73 36.17
CA ALA A 163 -9.42 7.96 35.04
C ALA A 163 -8.39 6.88 35.45
N THR A 164 -7.54 7.17 36.42
CA THR A 164 -6.61 6.18 36.99
C THR A 164 -7.36 5.06 37.71
N ALA A 165 -8.36 5.41 38.51
CA ALA A 165 -9.21 4.43 39.20
C ALA A 165 -9.96 3.54 38.20
N PHE A 166 -10.51 4.14 37.14
CA PHE A 166 -11.19 3.42 36.07
C PHE A 166 -10.27 2.40 35.39
N VAL A 167 -9.08 2.82 34.93
CA VAL A 167 -8.11 1.92 34.27
C VAL A 167 -7.58 0.86 35.24
N SER A 168 -7.38 1.21 36.51
CA SER A 168 -6.97 0.25 37.54
C SER A 168 -8.02 -0.85 37.75
N ALA A 169 -9.31 -0.50 37.74
CA ALA A 169 -10.42 -1.44 37.89
C ALA A 169 -10.69 -2.31 36.65
N LEU A 170 -10.12 -1.98 35.48
CA LEU A 170 -10.19 -2.84 34.31
C LEU A 170 -9.27 -4.04 34.49
N GLU A 171 -9.80 -5.20 34.87
CA GLU A 171 -9.05 -6.46 34.92
C GLU A 171 -8.29 -6.68 33.59
N PRO A 172 -6.96 -6.84 33.59
CA PRO A 172 -6.30 -7.50 32.48
C PRO A 172 -6.78 -8.96 32.53
N GLU A 173 -7.22 -9.54 31.41
CA GLU A 173 -7.39 -10.99 31.36
C GLU A 173 -6.01 -11.62 31.58
N ALA A 174 -5.72 -11.91 32.83
CA ALA A 174 -4.65 -12.77 33.27
C ALA A 174 -5.30 -14.10 33.63
N ASP A 175 -5.62 -14.90 32.61
CA ASP A 175 -5.69 -16.34 32.81
C ASP A 175 -5.40 -17.11 31.51
N THR A 176 -4.47 -18.06 31.65
CA THR A 176 -4.19 -19.22 30.78
C THR A 176 -3.67 -19.03 29.34
N ALA A 177 -2.34 -19.06 29.20
CA ALA A 177 -1.62 -20.09 28.42
C ALA A 177 -0.15 -20.20 28.88
#